data_AF-A0A936KHS9-F1
#
_entry.id   AF-A0A936KHS9-F1
#
_cell.length_a   1.000
_cell.length_b   1.000
_cell.length_c   1.000
_cell.angle_alpha   90.00
_cell.angle_beta   90.00
_cell.angle_gamma   90.00
#
_symmetry.space_group_name_H-M   'P 1'
#
loop_
_entity.id
_entity.type
_entity.pdbx_description
1 polymer ?
#
loop_
_entity_poly.entity_id
_entity_poly.type
_entity_poly.pdbx_seq_one_letter_code
_entity_poly.pdbx_strand_id
1 'polypeptide(L)'
;MIDRLRQSATLLVDRFSIETVCYRLWRGGLAFSDSASAVPGSKGEHDSQSIYDYLYLHVIPAPQTIFRDVARLRAAHRLTTTARKHSLESWWVPQFVEDDRHDMQCRMRTFVEAVERSVAEEADEPHTACFLSGGTDSSTVAGMLRRLRGGPVHAYSIGFEAEGYDEMEYARIAARHFGLEHHEHYLTPSELADAMPDVAAHFDQPFGNSSALPAHCCALKAREDGFTRMLAGDGGDELYGGNARYATQKVFELYHQLPAALRGRVLEPRHGHDALSPRARIQAGGRVRAPLATSHARPS
;
A
#
# COMPACT_ATOMS: atom_id res chain seq x y z
N MET A 1 -11.23 20.91 -1.31
CA MET A 1 -11.39 22.37 -1.11
C MET A 1 -12.09 22.97 -2.33
N ILE A 2 -13.12 23.81 -2.14
CA ILE A 2 -13.84 24.48 -3.22
C ILE A 2 -13.71 26.00 -3.03
N ASP A 3 -13.17 26.69 -4.02
CA ASP A 3 -13.09 28.15 -4.05
C ASP A 3 -14.10 28.69 -5.06
N ARG A 4 -15.17 29.30 -4.55
CA ARG A 4 -16.26 29.84 -5.38
C ARG A 4 -15.87 31.11 -6.13
N LEU A 5 -14.97 31.92 -5.58
CA LEU A 5 -14.53 33.17 -6.20
C LEU A 5 -13.65 32.88 -7.41
N ARG A 6 -12.75 31.90 -7.28
CA ARG A 6 -11.86 31.45 -8.37
C ARG A 6 -12.50 30.38 -9.26
N GLN A 7 -13.72 29.95 -8.95
CA GLN A 7 -14.42 28.84 -9.59
C GLN A 7 -13.51 27.61 -9.77
N SER A 8 -12.84 27.22 -8.67
CA SER A 8 -11.89 26.13 -8.67
C SER A 8 -12.17 25.12 -7.57
N ALA A 9 -11.76 23.88 -7.81
CA ALA A 9 -11.77 22.82 -6.82
C ALA A 9 -10.38 22.18 -6.76
N THR A 10 -9.94 21.87 -5.55
CA THR A 10 -8.70 21.14 -5.28
C THR A 10 -9.01 19.88 -4.50
N LEU A 11 -8.62 18.74 -5.06
CA LEU A 11 -8.56 17.44 -4.40
C LEU A 11 -7.10 17.18 -4.02
N LEU A 12 -6.88 16.63 -2.82
CA LEU A 12 -5.56 16.39 -2.24
C LEU A 12 -5.61 15.06 -1.51
N VAL A 13 -4.60 14.23 -1.69
CA VAL A 13 -4.36 13.03 -0.87
C VAL A 13 -3.10 13.22 -0.04
N ASP A 14 -3.02 12.47 1.07
CA ASP A 14 -1.85 12.44 1.94
C ASP A 14 -0.61 11.88 1.23
N ARG A 15 0.53 11.82 1.94
CA ARG A 15 1.84 11.45 1.37
C ARG A 15 1.88 10.03 0.82
N PHE A 16 1.08 9.13 1.38
CA PHE A 16 1.08 7.70 1.08
C PHE A 16 -0.25 7.21 0.48
N SER A 17 -1.26 8.09 0.39
CA SER A 17 -2.64 7.71 0.04
C SER A 17 -3.19 6.64 0.98
N ILE A 18 -3.00 6.84 2.29
CA ILE A 18 -3.69 6.07 3.33
C ILE A 18 -5.20 6.20 3.10
N GLU A 19 -5.64 7.43 2.81
CA GLU A 19 -6.98 7.69 2.30
C GLU A 19 -6.94 7.88 0.79
N THR A 20 -7.88 7.24 0.10
CA THR A 20 -7.98 7.33 -1.35
C THR A 20 -8.89 8.46 -1.77
N VAL A 21 -8.59 9.09 -2.91
CA VAL A 21 -9.51 10.00 -3.60
C VAL A 21 -9.57 9.59 -5.07
N CYS A 22 -10.75 9.16 -5.49
CA CYS A 22 -11.08 8.81 -6.86
C CYS A 22 -11.90 9.94 -7.49
N TYR A 23 -11.70 10.18 -8.78
CA TYR A 23 -12.35 11.28 -9.48
C TYR A 23 -12.63 10.96 -10.95
N ARG A 24 -13.63 11.65 -11.49
CA ARG A 24 -13.98 11.68 -12.90
C ARG A 24 -14.02 13.13 -13.39
N LEU A 25 -13.36 13.39 -14.53
CA LEU A 25 -13.35 14.69 -15.19
C LEU A 25 -14.05 14.58 -16.55
N TRP A 26 -14.86 15.58 -16.89
CA TRP A 26 -15.42 15.75 -18.23
C TRP A 26 -15.54 17.24 -18.57
N ARG A 27 -15.95 17.56 -19.80
CA ARG A 27 -16.04 18.95 -20.30
C ARG A 27 -16.93 19.89 -19.46
N GLY A 28 -17.77 19.36 -18.57
CA GLY A 28 -18.72 20.13 -17.78
C GLY A 28 -18.60 19.96 -16.28
N GLY A 29 -17.62 19.22 -15.76
CA GLY A 29 -17.56 19.00 -14.31
C GLY A 29 -16.49 18.05 -13.81
N LEU A 30 -16.50 17.96 -12.48
CA LEU A 30 -15.69 17.07 -11.65
C LEU A 30 -16.66 16.33 -10.72
N ALA A 31 -16.51 15.02 -10.65
CA ALA A 31 -17.12 14.18 -9.62
C ALA A 31 -16.00 13.46 -8.88
N PHE A 32 -16.16 13.24 -7.58
CA PHE A 32 -15.15 12.58 -6.75
C PHE A 32 -15.80 11.83 -5.59
N SER A 33 -15.09 10.84 -5.08
CA SER A 33 -15.38 10.11 -3.84
C SER A 33 -14.07 9.57 -3.28
N ASP A 34 -14.11 9.08 -2.06
CA ASP A 34 -13.09 8.21 -1.46
C ASP A 34 -12.94 6.87 -2.20
N SER A 35 -14.04 6.31 -2.67
CA SER A 35 -14.12 5.03 -3.41
C SER A 35 -14.28 5.23 -4.93
N ALA A 36 -13.64 4.37 -5.73
CA ALA A 36 -13.76 4.42 -7.20
C ALA A 36 -15.17 4.05 -7.67
N SER A 37 -15.80 3.08 -7.01
CA SER A 37 -17.16 2.62 -7.34
C SER A 37 -18.22 3.64 -6.95
N ALA A 38 -17.95 4.47 -5.94
CA ALA A 38 -18.85 5.52 -5.47
C ALA A 38 -18.79 6.82 -6.31
N VAL A 39 -17.80 7.00 -7.18
CA VAL A 39 -17.71 8.21 -8.03
C VAL A 39 -18.96 8.33 -8.92
N PRO A 40 -19.69 9.46 -8.90
CA PRO A 40 -20.84 9.63 -9.78
C PRO A 40 -20.55 9.33 -11.25
N GLY A 41 -21.28 8.37 -11.80
CA GLY A 41 -21.10 7.88 -13.18
C GLY A 41 -19.98 6.84 -13.36
N SER A 42 -19.48 6.24 -12.27
CA SER A 42 -18.54 5.11 -12.23
C SER A 42 -19.06 3.81 -12.85
N LYS A 43 -20.37 3.68 -13.09
CA LYS A 43 -21.01 2.48 -13.69
C LYS A 43 -20.69 2.27 -15.18
N GLY A 44 -19.56 2.81 -15.65
CA GLY A 44 -19.09 2.71 -17.02
C GLY A 44 -18.41 1.37 -17.31
N GLU A 45 -17.81 1.28 -18.50
CA GLU A 45 -17.07 0.11 -18.92
C GLU A 45 -15.80 -0.12 -18.07
N HIS A 46 -15.47 -1.40 -17.89
CA HIS A 46 -14.19 -1.77 -17.32
C HIS A 46 -13.05 -1.46 -18.30
N ASP A 47 -11.90 -1.09 -17.74
CA ASP A 47 -10.69 -0.83 -18.49
C ASP A 47 -9.86 -2.11 -18.68
N SER A 48 -9.69 -2.52 -19.93
CA SER A 48 -8.96 -3.76 -20.26
C SER A 48 -7.49 -3.72 -19.85
N GLN A 49 -6.87 -2.54 -19.86
CA GLN A 49 -5.49 -2.38 -19.37
C GLN A 49 -5.43 -2.60 -17.86
N SER A 50 -6.40 -2.09 -17.12
CA SER A 50 -6.50 -2.30 -15.67
C SER A 50 -6.73 -3.76 -15.28
N ILE A 51 -7.51 -4.51 -16.06
CA ILE A 51 -7.65 -5.97 -15.88
C ILE A 51 -6.30 -6.67 -16.12
N TYR A 52 -5.59 -6.30 -17.19
CA TYR A 52 -4.24 -6.81 -17.43
C TYR A 52 -3.28 -6.49 -16.29
N ASP A 53 -3.28 -5.24 -15.80
CA ASP A 53 -2.43 -4.80 -14.72
C ASP A 53 -2.72 -5.59 -13.44
N TYR A 54 -3.99 -5.87 -13.13
CA TYR A 54 -4.35 -6.75 -12.01
C TYR A 54 -3.82 -8.17 -12.19
N LEU A 55 -4.01 -8.80 -13.36
CA LEU A 55 -3.53 -10.15 -13.60
C LEU A 55 -1.99 -10.24 -13.59
N TYR A 56 -1.29 -9.16 -13.92
CA TYR A 56 0.17 -9.11 -13.96
C TYR A 56 0.81 -8.67 -12.63
N LEU A 57 0.21 -7.73 -11.91
CA LEU A 57 0.76 -7.09 -10.70
C LEU A 57 0.02 -7.47 -9.42
N HIS A 58 -1.11 -8.17 -9.51
CA HIS A 58 -2.07 -8.42 -8.42
C HIS A 58 -2.69 -7.14 -7.83
N VAL A 59 -2.50 -5.99 -8.47
CA VAL A 59 -3.08 -4.69 -8.08
C VAL A 59 -3.23 -3.81 -9.32
N ILE A 60 -4.20 -2.90 -9.31
CA ILE A 60 -4.33 -1.84 -10.32
C ILE A 60 -3.66 -0.58 -9.76
N PRO A 61 -2.49 -0.16 -10.27
CA PRO A 61 -1.76 0.97 -9.72
C PRO A 61 -2.43 2.31 -10.06
N ALA A 62 -2.34 3.28 -9.15
CA ALA A 62 -2.75 4.65 -9.45
C ALA A 62 -1.90 5.24 -10.60
N PRO A 63 -2.48 6.05 -11.51
CA PRO A 63 -3.81 6.65 -11.40
C PRO A 63 -4.98 5.80 -11.92
N GLN A 64 -4.74 4.60 -12.42
CA GLN A 64 -5.79 3.75 -12.98
C GLN A 64 -6.74 3.23 -11.90
N THR A 65 -7.98 2.94 -12.31
CA THR A 65 -8.96 2.13 -11.57
C THR A 65 -9.58 1.13 -12.54
N ILE A 66 -10.33 0.15 -12.04
CA ILE A 66 -11.03 -0.78 -12.94
C ILE A 66 -12.05 -0.07 -13.87
N PHE A 67 -12.53 1.13 -13.52
CA PHE A 67 -13.49 1.88 -14.31
C PHE A 67 -12.77 2.85 -15.25
N ARG A 68 -13.05 2.77 -16.57
CA ARG A 68 -12.32 3.52 -17.60
C ARG A 68 -12.31 5.04 -17.42
N ASP A 69 -13.40 5.60 -16.89
CA ASP A 69 -13.57 7.05 -16.73
C ASP A 69 -13.23 7.56 -15.32
N VAL A 70 -12.78 6.68 -14.43
CA VAL A 70 -12.44 7.03 -13.04
C VAL A 70 -10.95 6.86 -12.81
N ALA A 71 -10.30 7.92 -12.32
CA ALA A 71 -8.91 7.91 -11.94
C ALA A 71 -8.77 8.02 -10.42
N ARG A 72 -7.74 7.39 -9.86
CA ARG A 72 -7.33 7.54 -8.46
C ARG A 72 -6.19 8.54 -8.37
N LEU A 73 -6.23 9.47 -7.40
CA LEU A 73 -5.08 10.31 -7.12
C LEU A 73 -3.90 9.45 -6.66
N ARG A 74 -2.72 9.72 -7.21
CA ARG A 74 -1.47 9.12 -6.75
C ARG A 74 -1.11 9.70 -5.38
N ALA A 75 -0.42 8.90 -4.56
CA ALA A 75 0.18 9.36 -3.31
C ALA A 75 0.92 10.68 -3.47
N ALA A 76 0.73 11.60 -2.51
CA ALA A 76 1.31 12.93 -2.51
C ALA A 76 0.98 13.80 -3.72
N HIS A 77 -0.16 13.58 -4.39
CA HIS A 77 -0.62 14.45 -5.49
C HIS A 77 -1.86 15.26 -5.12
N ARG A 78 -2.02 16.38 -5.83
CA ARG A 78 -3.24 17.19 -5.83
C ARG A 78 -3.73 17.39 -7.24
N LEU A 79 -5.05 17.34 -7.41
CA LEU A 79 -5.73 17.77 -8.62
C LEU A 79 -6.35 19.14 -8.36
N THR A 80 -5.97 20.14 -9.17
CA THR A 80 -6.64 21.44 -9.18
C THR A 80 -7.39 21.59 -10.49
N THR A 81 -8.70 21.84 -10.42
CA THR A 81 -9.54 22.04 -11.60
C THR A 81 -10.21 23.42 -11.58
N THR A 82 -10.36 24.01 -12.75
CA THR A 82 -11.19 25.18 -13.03
C THR A 82 -12.11 24.88 -14.21
N ALA A 83 -13.02 25.80 -14.55
CA ALA A 83 -13.89 25.64 -15.72
C ALA A 83 -13.15 25.42 -17.05
N ARG A 84 -11.85 25.74 -17.15
CA ARG A 84 -11.08 25.68 -18.41
C ARG A 84 -9.92 24.70 -18.41
N LYS A 85 -9.37 24.38 -17.23
CA LYS A 85 -8.13 23.60 -17.12
C LYS A 85 -8.12 22.76 -15.86
N HIS A 86 -7.38 21.66 -15.89
CA HIS A 86 -6.99 20.92 -14.71
C HIS A 86 -5.46 20.75 -14.68
N SER A 87 -4.88 20.71 -13.48
CA SER A 87 -3.48 20.34 -13.27
C SER A 87 -3.39 19.27 -12.19
N LEU A 88 -2.51 18.31 -12.44
CA LEU A 88 -2.15 17.28 -11.48
C LEU A 88 -0.68 17.51 -11.10
N GLU A 89 -0.43 17.72 -9.82
CA GLU A 89 0.90 18.08 -9.31
C GLU A 89 1.21 17.25 -8.07
N SER A 90 2.43 16.73 -7.98
CA SER A 90 2.96 16.23 -6.72
C SER A 90 3.24 17.42 -5.79
N TRP A 91 2.75 17.34 -4.55
CA TRP A 91 3.03 18.32 -3.52
C TRP A 91 4.13 17.87 -2.56
N TRP A 92 4.52 16.58 -2.61
CA TRP A 92 5.60 16.01 -1.83
C TRP A 92 6.24 14.81 -2.54
N VAL A 93 7.55 14.67 -2.38
CA VAL A 93 8.35 13.54 -2.84
C VAL A 93 9.28 13.16 -1.69
N PRO A 94 9.42 11.87 -1.34
CA PRO A 94 10.35 11.44 -0.30
C PRO A 94 11.78 11.83 -0.70
N GLN A 95 12.52 12.41 0.24
CA GLN A 95 13.93 12.73 0.08
C GLN A 95 14.74 11.86 1.04
N PHE A 96 15.59 11.01 0.48
CA PHE A 96 16.52 10.18 1.24
C PHE A 96 17.87 10.87 1.26
N VAL A 97 18.14 11.61 2.34
CA VAL A 97 19.41 12.30 2.56
C VAL A 97 20.10 11.62 3.73
N GLU A 98 21.22 10.98 3.47
CA GLU A 98 22.09 10.46 4.53
C GLU A 98 22.70 11.64 5.27
N ASP A 99 22.39 11.74 6.56
CA ASP A 99 22.89 12.80 7.43
C ASP A 99 23.80 12.18 8.49
N ASP A 100 25.12 12.24 8.30
CA ASP A 100 26.12 11.67 9.20
C ASP A 100 26.37 12.49 10.48
N ARG A 101 25.67 13.61 10.68
CA ARG A 101 25.88 14.50 11.84
C ARG A 101 25.42 13.88 13.16
N HIS A 102 24.56 12.87 13.10
CA HIS A 102 23.96 12.23 14.28
C HIS A 102 24.55 10.84 14.53
N ASP A 103 24.94 10.58 15.78
CA ASP A 103 25.36 9.24 16.20
C ASP A 103 24.18 8.25 16.26
N MET A 104 24.48 6.97 16.44
CA MET A 104 23.47 5.91 16.51
C MET A 104 22.47 6.15 17.67
N GLN A 105 22.95 6.61 18.83
CA GLN A 105 22.09 6.81 19.99
C GLN A 105 21.06 7.92 19.74
N CYS A 106 21.46 9.00 19.09
CA CYS A 106 20.58 10.07 18.68
C CYS A 106 19.51 9.58 17.70
N ARG A 107 19.89 8.78 16.69
CA ARG A 107 18.94 8.18 15.74
C ARG A 107 17.94 7.26 16.42
N MET A 108 18.41 6.42 17.35
CA MET A 108 17.53 5.53 18.12
C MET A 108 16.51 6.32 18.94
N ARG A 109 16.93 7.39 19.63
CA ARG A 109 16.00 8.26 20.37
C ARG A 109 14.98 8.90 19.44
N THR A 110 15.43 9.51 18.34
CA THR A 110 14.54 10.15 17.36
C THR A 110 13.56 9.16 16.75
N PHE A 111 13.99 7.92 16.48
CA PHE A 111 13.11 6.85 16.02
C PHE A 111 12.04 6.51 17.07
N VAL A 112 12.44 6.24 18.31
CA VAL A 112 11.51 5.91 19.40
C VAL A 112 10.52 7.05 19.64
N GLU A 113 10.99 8.29 19.66
CA GLU A 113 10.15 9.49 19.81
C GLU A 113 9.15 9.63 18.65
N ALA A 114 9.58 9.36 17.42
CA ALA A 114 8.71 9.41 16.26
C ALA A 114 7.59 8.36 16.33
N VAL A 115 7.94 7.11 16.66
CA VAL A 115 6.96 6.02 16.81
C VAL A 115 6.03 6.31 17.99
N GLU A 116 6.56 6.74 19.13
CA GLU A 116 5.77 7.08 20.32
C GLU A 116 4.74 8.17 20.01
N ARG A 117 5.16 9.23 19.31
CA ARG A 117 4.24 10.30 18.87
C ARG A 117 3.17 9.77 17.91
N SER A 118 3.55 8.99 16.90
CA SER A 118 2.59 8.45 15.94
C SER A 118 1.57 7.52 16.59
N VAL A 119 2.00 6.67 17.52
CA VAL A 119 1.07 5.82 18.27
C VAL A 119 0.19 6.65 19.20
N ALA A 120 0.74 7.68 19.86
CA ALA A 120 -0.05 8.56 20.73
C ALA A 120 -1.17 9.30 19.95
N GLU A 121 -0.87 9.82 18.76
CA GLU A 121 -1.85 10.49 17.88
C GLU A 121 -3.02 9.56 17.48
N GLU A 122 -2.74 8.27 17.28
CA GLU A 122 -3.77 7.29 16.90
C GLU A 122 -4.43 6.60 18.10
N ALA A 123 -3.88 6.77 19.31
CA ALA A 123 -4.35 6.11 20.53
C ALA A 123 -5.32 6.97 21.36
N ASP A 124 -5.85 8.08 20.87
CA ASP A 124 -6.77 8.91 21.66
C ASP A 124 -8.12 8.22 21.98
N GLU A 125 -8.47 7.16 21.24
CA GLU A 125 -9.73 6.43 21.39
C GLU A 125 -9.62 5.28 22.42
N PRO A 126 -10.42 5.25 23.51
CA PRO A 126 -10.33 4.21 24.55
C PRO A 126 -10.47 2.77 24.02
N HIS A 127 -11.22 2.59 22.94
CA HIS A 127 -11.50 1.30 22.30
C HIS A 127 -10.50 0.98 21.18
N THR A 128 -9.21 1.17 21.47
CA THR A 128 -8.10 0.88 20.56
C THR A 128 -7.38 -0.42 20.95
N ALA A 129 -7.29 -1.34 20.00
CA ALA A 129 -6.52 -2.58 20.09
C ALA A 129 -5.34 -2.58 19.08
N CYS A 130 -4.55 -3.65 19.06
CA CYS A 130 -3.48 -3.84 18.08
C CYS A 130 -3.65 -5.14 17.30
N PHE A 131 -3.21 -5.13 16.04
CA PHE A 131 -2.79 -6.35 15.36
C PHE A 131 -1.42 -6.78 15.91
N LEU A 132 -1.21 -8.08 16.07
CA LEU A 132 0.06 -8.64 16.52
C LEU A 132 0.43 -9.88 15.70
N SER A 133 1.38 -9.75 14.78
CA SER A 133 1.95 -10.90 14.04
C SER A 133 3.12 -11.55 14.78
N GLY A 134 3.75 -10.83 15.71
CA GLY A 134 5.01 -11.24 16.34
C GLY A 134 6.25 -10.72 15.63
N GLY A 135 6.09 -10.14 14.44
CA GLY A 135 7.14 -9.37 13.77
C GLY A 135 7.55 -8.11 14.56
N THR A 136 8.72 -7.56 14.27
CA THR A 136 9.26 -6.40 14.98
C THR A 136 8.34 -5.17 14.86
N ASP A 137 7.70 -4.96 13.71
CA ASP A 137 6.88 -3.78 13.46
C ASP A 137 5.60 -3.77 14.32
N SER A 138 4.80 -4.83 14.23
CA SER A 138 3.57 -4.98 15.02
C SER A 138 3.85 -5.04 16.52
N SER A 139 4.92 -5.74 16.92
CA SER A 139 5.36 -5.78 18.33
C SER A 139 5.78 -4.41 18.85
N THR A 140 6.45 -3.59 18.03
CA THR A 140 6.84 -2.23 18.38
C THR A 140 5.60 -1.37 18.62
N VAL A 141 4.62 -1.39 17.70
CA VAL A 141 3.38 -0.61 17.84
C VAL A 141 2.60 -1.03 19.10
N ALA A 142 2.42 -2.34 19.33
CA ALA A 142 1.71 -2.84 20.49
C ALA A 142 2.41 -2.51 21.82
N GLY A 143 3.74 -2.65 21.87
CA GLY A 143 4.54 -2.27 23.02
C GLY A 143 4.48 -0.76 23.32
N MET A 144 4.48 0.08 22.28
CA MET A 144 4.34 1.53 22.43
C MET A 144 2.96 1.92 22.93
N LEU A 145 1.89 1.30 22.41
CA LEU A 145 0.53 1.54 22.89
C LEU A 145 0.40 1.18 24.38
N ARG A 146 0.95 0.03 24.79
CA ARG A 146 0.99 -0.41 26.19
C ARG A 146 1.75 0.55 27.10
N ARG A 147 2.89 1.06 26.63
CA ARG A 147 3.70 2.05 27.35
C ARG A 147 2.95 3.35 27.56
N LEU A 148 2.24 3.85 26.55
CA LEU A 148 1.46 5.09 26.60
C LEU A 148 0.21 4.97 27.49
N ARG A 149 -0.49 3.83 27.43
CA ARG A 149 -1.72 3.61 28.20
C ARG A 149 -1.49 3.38 29.69
N GLY A 150 -0.39 2.71 30.06
CA GLY A 150 -0.14 2.27 31.44
C GLY A 150 -1.08 1.16 31.95
N GLY A 151 -2.27 0.98 31.36
CA GLY A 151 -3.24 -0.09 31.61
C GLY A 151 -3.23 -1.24 30.58
N PRO A 152 -4.21 -2.16 30.64
CA PRO A 152 -4.28 -3.30 29.73
C PRO A 152 -4.45 -2.83 28.27
N VAL A 153 -3.79 -3.55 27.36
CA VAL A 153 -3.90 -3.34 25.91
C VAL A 153 -4.18 -4.68 25.27
N HIS A 154 -5.24 -4.72 24.46
CA HIS A 154 -5.64 -5.94 23.75
C HIS A 154 -4.93 -6.04 22.41
N ALA A 155 -4.41 -7.22 22.12
CA ALA A 155 -3.72 -7.53 20.88
C ALA A 155 -4.31 -8.79 20.26
N TYR A 156 -4.53 -8.77 18.95
CA TYR A 156 -5.17 -9.86 18.21
C TYR A 156 -4.22 -10.45 17.18
N SER A 157 -4.18 -11.77 17.13
CA SER A 157 -3.35 -12.54 16.21
C SER A 157 -4.17 -13.57 15.47
N ILE A 158 -3.86 -13.73 14.18
CA ILE A 158 -4.42 -14.79 13.36
C ILE A 158 -3.36 -15.85 13.09
N GLY A 159 -3.70 -17.10 13.37
CA GLY A 159 -2.93 -18.28 12.98
C GLY A 159 -3.62 -19.07 11.88
N PHE A 160 -2.90 -19.99 11.28
CA PHE A 160 -3.43 -20.98 10.34
C PHE A 160 -3.00 -22.36 10.80
N GLU A 161 -3.85 -23.37 10.61
CA GLU A 161 -3.51 -24.78 10.89
C GLU A 161 -2.55 -25.39 9.83
N ALA A 162 -2.02 -24.57 8.92
CA ALA A 162 -1.10 -25.00 7.88
C ALA A 162 0.35 -25.02 8.39
N GLU A 163 1.02 -26.16 8.23
CA GLU A 163 2.41 -26.35 8.61
C GLU A 163 3.33 -25.32 7.93
N GLY A 164 4.16 -24.63 8.72
CA GLY A 164 5.11 -23.62 8.24
C GLY A 164 4.57 -22.19 8.10
N TYR A 165 3.30 -21.94 8.42
CA TYR A 165 2.67 -20.61 8.35
C TYR A 165 2.26 -20.03 9.72
N ASP A 166 2.67 -20.67 10.82
CA ASP A 166 2.27 -20.26 12.16
C ASP A 166 3.32 -19.33 12.81
N GLU A 167 3.05 -18.03 12.80
CA GLU A 167 3.84 -17.00 13.49
C GLU A 167 3.39 -16.78 14.95
N MET A 168 2.39 -17.54 15.44
CA MET A 168 1.77 -17.31 16.73
C MET A 168 2.74 -17.41 17.91
N GLU A 169 3.80 -18.23 17.79
CA GLU A 169 4.84 -18.30 18.82
C GLU A 169 5.51 -16.95 19.06
N TYR A 170 5.83 -16.21 17.99
CA TYR A 170 6.43 -14.89 18.09
C TYR A 170 5.45 -13.87 18.68
N ALA A 171 4.18 -13.92 18.27
CA ALA A 171 3.14 -13.08 18.86
C ALA A 171 3.02 -13.31 20.37
N ARG A 172 3.01 -14.57 20.82
CA ARG A 172 3.00 -14.93 22.25
C ARG A 172 4.22 -14.41 23.00
N ILE A 173 5.41 -14.41 22.39
CA ILE A 173 6.62 -13.85 22.99
C ILE A 173 6.44 -12.34 23.20
N ALA A 174 6.01 -11.61 22.17
CA ALA A 174 5.78 -10.16 22.26
C ALA A 174 4.69 -9.82 23.30
N ALA A 175 3.58 -10.55 23.28
CA ALA A 175 2.49 -10.39 24.24
C ALA A 175 2.96 -10.56 25.70
N ARG A 176 3.73 -11.62 25.98
CA ARG A 176 4.30 -11.83 27.32
C ARG A 176 5.31 -10.74 27.69
N HIS A 177 6.14 -10.31 26.76
CA HIS A 177 7.17 -9.30 27.00
C HIS A 177 6.55 -7.95 27.39
N PHE A 178 5.51 -7.51 26.67
CA PHE A 178 4.86 -6.23 26.92
C PHE A 178 3.70 -6.33 27.93
N GLY A 179 3.25 -7.53 28.31
CA GLY A 179 2.10 -7.72 29.20
C GLY A 179 0.80 -7.27 28.54
N LEU A 180 0.54 -7.79 27.33
CA LEU A 180 -0.67 -7.55 26.54
C LEU A 180 -1.74 -8.58 26.86
N GLU A 181 -3.01 -8.19 26.74
CA GLU A 181 -4.14 -9.12 26.70
C GLU A 181 -4.25 -9.68 25.28
N HIS A 182 -3.67 -10.87 25.08
CA HIS A 182 -3.48 -11.46 23.76
C HIS A 182 -4.60 -12.43 23.42
N HIS A 183 -5.24 -12.17 22.28
CA HIS A 183 -6.31 -12.96 21.71
C HIS A 183 -5.82 -13.65 20.44
N GLU A 184 -5.92 -14.97 20.43
CA GLU A 184 -5.47 -15.82 19.33
C GLU A 184 -6.67 -16.43 18.63
N HIS A 185 -6.72 -16.32 17.30
CA HIS A 185 -7.73 -16.99 16.50
C HIS A 185 -7.08 -17.76 15.35
N TYR A 186 -7.29 -19.07 15.28
CA TYR A 186 -6.81 -19.90 14.18
C TYR A 186 -7.91 -19.98 13.13
N LEU A 187 -7.64 -19.47 11.93
CA LEU A 187 -8.61 -19.47 10.85
C LEU A 187 -8.72 -20.85 10.21
N THR A 188 -9.97 -21.29 10.09
CA THR A 188 -10.33 -22.47 9.31
C THR A 188 -10.52 -22.14 7.84
N PRO A 189 -10.31 -23.10 6.91
CA PRO A 189 -10.62 -22.89 5.50
C PRO A 189 -12.07 -22.47 5.23
N SER A 190 -13.03 -22.95 6.04
CA SER A 190 -14.43 -22.56 5.94
C SER A 190 -14.66 -21.08 6.28
N GLU A 191 -14.08 -20.57 7.37
CA GLU A 191 -14.21 -19.16 7.74
C GLU A 191 -13.62 -18.24 6.66
N LEU A 192 -12.49 -18.63 6.06
CA LEU A 192 -11.90 -17.92 4.93
C LEU A 192 -12.82 -17.89 3.71
N ALA A 193 -13.44 -19.03 3.38
CA ALA A 193 -14.37 -19.13 2.26
C ALA A 193 -15.64 -18.29 2.50
N ASP A 194 -16.15 -18.29 3.73
CA ASP A 194 -17.35 -17.56 4.13
C ASP A 194 -17.12 -16.04 4.17
N ALA A 195 -15.93 -15.58 4.57
CA ALA A 195 -15.58 -14.16 4.59
C ALA A 195 -15.25 -13.58 3.21
N MET A 196 -14.90 -14.43 2.24
CA MET A 196 -14.43 -13.99 0.92
C MET A 196 -15.41 -13.06 0.17
N PRO A 197 -16.73 -13.32 0.12
CA PRO A 197 -17.69 -12.43 -0.52
C PRO A 197 -17.77 -11.04 0.14
N ASP A 198 -17.73 -10.98 1.46
CA ASP A 198 -17.84 -9.72 2.22
C ASP A 198 -16.60 -8.85 2.04
N VAL A 199 -15.42 -9.47 2.05
CA VAL A 199 -14.16 -8.79 1.75
C VAL A 199 -14.13 -8.31 0.31
N ALA A 200 -14.53 -9.16 -0.65
CA ALA A 200 -14.59 -8.79 -2.06
C ALA A 200 -15.57 -7.63 -2.31
N ALA A 201 -16.69 -7.57 -1.59
CA ALA A 201 -17.67 -6.49 -1.70
C ALA A 201 -17.17 -5.15 -1.14
N HIS A 202 -16.21 -5.15 -0.20
CA HIS A 202 -15.60 -3.93 0.34
C HIS A 202 -14.53 -3.33 -0.57
N PHE A 203 -13.91 -4.10 -1.45
CA PHE A 203 -12.96 -3.58 -2.42
C PHE A 203 -13.67 -3.10 -3.70
N ASP A 204 -13.42 -1.85 -4.09
CA ASP A 204 -13.98 -1.26 -5.31
C ASP A 204 -13.60 -1.97 -6.62
N GLN A 205 -12.55 -2.78 -6.55
CA GLN A 205 -11.88 -3.38 -7.69
C GLN A 205 -11.07 -4.61 -7.23
N PRO A 206 -10.67 -5.51 -8.14
CA PRO A 206 -9.82 -6.65 -7.81
C PRO A 206 -8.53 -6.20 -7.10
N PHE A 207 -8.24 -6.86 -5.98
CA PHE A 207 -7.08 -6.60 -5.14
C PHE A 207 -6.51 -7.92 -4.63
N GLY A 208 -5.27 -8.22 -4.99
CA GLY A 208 -4.63 -9.53 -4.78
C GLY A 208 -3.73 -9.56 -3.54
N ASN A 209 -4.10 -8.84 -2.47
CA ASN A 209 -3.40 -8.95 -1.19
C ASN A 209 -4.00 -10.12 -0.38
N SER A 210 -3.22 -11.20 -0.25
CA SER A 210 -3.63 -12.37 0.52
C SER A 210 -3.90 -12.08 2.01
N SER A 211 -3.29 -11.04 2.57
CA SER A 211 -3.45 -10.66 3.98
C SER A 211 -4.75 -9.93 4.27
N ALA A 212 -5.51 -9.50 3.25
CA ALA A 212 -6.77 -8.77 3.45
C ALA A 212 -7.83 -9.61 4.16
N LEU A 213 -7.95 -10.89 3.80
CA LEU A 213 -8.91 -11.82 4.41
C LEU A 213 -8.59 -12.10 5.89
N PRO A 214 -7.35 -12.52 6.24
CA PRO A 214 -6.95 -12.68 7.64
C PRO A 214 -7.09 -11.41 8.47
N ALA A 215 -6.67 -10.25 7.93
CA ALA A 215 -6.78 -8.97 8.62
C ALA A 215 -8.25 -8.60 8.88
N HIS A 216 -9.14 -8.84 7.90
CA HIS A 216 -10.58 -8.65 8.08
C HIS A 216 -11.14 -9.53 9.20
N CYS A 217 -10.83 -10.82 9.20
CA CYS A 217 -11.31 -11.75 10.24
C CYS A 217 -10.78 -11.34 11.63
N CYS A 218 -9.52 -10.93 11.72
CA CYS A 218 -8.92 -10.41 12.95
C CYS A 218 -9.65 -9.16 13.46
N ALA A 219 -9.94 -8.23 12.56
CA ALA A 219 -10.67 -7.01 12.88
C ALA A 219 -12.12 -7.29 13.30
N LEU A 220 -12.76 -8.31 12.73
CA LEU A 220 -14.08 -8.75 13.18
C LEU A 220 -14.05 -9.28 14.62
N LYS A 221 -13.05 -10.09 14.99
CA LYS A 221 -12.89 -10.56 16.39
C LYS A 221 -12.71 -9.39 17.35
N ALA A 222 -11.83 -8.45 17.03
CA ALA A 222 -11.68 -7.24 17.84
C ALA A 222 -12.98 -6.41 17.92
N ARG A 223 -13.75 -6.35 16.82
CA ARG A 223 -15.05 -5.65 16.80
C ARG A 223 -16.10 -6.35 17.67
N GLU A 224 -16.14 -7.68 17.69
CA GLU A 224 -17.01 -8.48 18.58
C GLU A 224 -16.76 -8.15 20.06
N ASP A 225 -15.48 -7.91 20.41
CA ASP A 225 -15.05 -7.50 21.76
C ASP A 225 -15.22 -5.99 22.04
N GLY A 226 -15.80 -5.24 21.10
CA GLY A 226 -16.13 -3.82 21.27
C GLY A 226 -15.00 -2.84 20.95
N PHE A 227 -13.91 -3.29 20.32
CA PHE A 227 -12.87 -2.40 19.82
C PHE A 227 -13.32 -1.75 18.51
N THR A 228 -13.14 -0.44 18.41
CA THR A 228 -13.51 0.36 17.22
C THR A 228 -12.33 0.63 16.32
N ARG A 229 -11.12 0.62 16.88
CA ARG A 229 -9.85 0.94 16.21
C ARG A 229 -8.80 -0.14 16.45
N MET A 230 -8.00 -0.41 15.42
CA MET A 230 -6.85 -1.32 15.51
C MET A 230 -5.61 -0.68 14.92
N LEU A 231 -4.50 -0.69 15.66
CA LEU A 231 -3.20 -0.23 15.16
C LEU A 231 -2.41 -1.40 14.57
N ALA A 232 -1.79 -1.18 13.43
CA ALA A 232 -0.97 -2.14 12.70
C ALA A 232 0.48 -1.64 12.56
N GLY A 233 1.40 -2.55 12.23
CA GLY A 233 2.81 -2.25 11.95
C GLY A 233 3.12 -2.02 10.47
N ASP A 234 2.12 -1.81 9.62
CA ASP A 234 2.32 -1.72 8.17
C ASP A 234 3.25 -0.56 7.77
N GLY A 235 4.10 -0.80 6.76
CA GLY A 235 5.06 0.17 6.25
C GLY A 235 6.45 0.11 6.88
N GLY A 236 6.64 -0.63 7.97
CA GLY A 236 7.95 -0.79 8.61
C GLY A 236 8.98 -1.46 7.68
N ASP A 237 8.58 -2.55 7.03
CA ASP A 237 9.40 -3.23 6.03
C ASP A 237 9.86 -2.31 4.89
N GLU A 238 8.98 -1.48 4.32
CA GLU A 238 9.31 -0.55 3.24
C GLU A 238 10.26 0.58 3.70
N LEU A 239 10.08 1.08 4.93
CA LEU A 239 10.87 2.17 5.47
C LEU A 239 12.28 1.72 5.92
N TYR A 240 12.39 0.49 6.43
CA TYR A 240 13.62 -0.01 7.05
C TYR A 240 14.28 -1.17 6.30
N GLY A 241 13.71 -1.58 5.16
CA GLY A 241 14.28 -2.61 4.29
C GLY A 241 14.14 -4.03 4.83
N GLY A 242 13.06 -4.32 5.56
CA GLY A 242 12.84 -5.62 6.21
C GLY A 242 12.46 -6.76 5.26
N ASN A 243 12.03 -6.45 4.02
CA ASN A 243 11.65 -7.48 3.05
C ASN A 243 12.86 -8.12 2.36
N ALA A 244 12.97 -9.46 2.42
CA ALA A 244 14.03 -10.24 1.76
C ALA A 244 14.14 -10.00 0.23
N ARG A 245 13.06 -9.54 -0.41
CA ARG A 245 13.07 -9.14 -1.83
C ARG A 245 14.05 -8.00 -2.10
N TYR A 246 14.26 -7.08 -1.16
CA TYR A 246 15.25 -6.01 -1.32
C TYR A 246 16.68 -6.53 -1.37
N ALA A 247 17.01 -7.55 -0.58
CA ALA A 247 18.31 -8.21 -0.65
C ALA A 247 18.49 -8.93 -2.00
N THR A 248 17.43 -9.61 -2.48
CA THR A 248 17.43 -10.27 -3.78
C THR A 248 17.59 -9.27 -4.94
N GLN A 249 16.90 -8.13 -4.85
CA GLN A 249 16.99 -7.05 -5.83
C GLN A 249 18.41 -6.49 -5.92
N LYS A 250 19.11 -6.30 -4.80
CA LYS A 250 20.54 -5.89 -4.79
C LYS A 250 21.41 -6.87 -5.58
N VAL A 251 21.16 -8.17 -5.47
CA VAL A 251 21.88 -9.20 -6.24
C VAL A 251 21.59 -9.06 -7.74
N PHE A 252 20.32 -8.85 -8.13
CA PHE A 252 19.96 -8.64 -9.53
C PHE A 252 20.52 -7.34 -10.12
N GLU A 253 20.60 -6.27 -9.33
CA GLU A 253 21.21 -5.02 -9.75
C GLU A 253 22.71 -5.19 -10.03
N LEU A 254 23.44 -5.87 -9.14
CA LEU A 254 24.84 -6.23 -9.35
C LEU A 254 25.01 -7.11 -10.60
N TYR A 255 24.11 -8.07 -10.81
CA TYR A 255 24.08 -8.89 -12.01
C TYR A 255 23.89 -8.05 -13.28
N HIS A 256 22.96 -7.10 -13.28
CA HIS A 256 22.68 -6.24 -14.44
C HIS A 256 23.80 -5.23 -14.74
N GLN A 257 24.60 -4.87 -13.75
CA GLN A 257 25.81 -4.06 -13.94
C GLN A 257 26.93 -4.83 -14.67
N LEU A 258 26.88 -6.17 -14.72
CA LEU A 258 27.85 -6.95 -15.48
C LEU A 258 27.68 -6.73 -17.00
N PRO A 259 28.78 -6.57 -17.76
CA PRO A 259 28.75 -6.53 -19.21
C PRO A 259 27.97 -7.71 -19.81
N ALA A 260 27.17 -7.45 -20.84
CA ALA A 260 26.32 -8.47 -21.46
C ALA A 260 27.08 -9.72 -21.93
N ALA A 261 28.36 -9.57 -22.31
CA ALA A 261 29.22 -10.67 -22.71
C ALA A 261 29.58 -11.62 -21.55
N LEU A 262 29.72 -11.12 -20.31
CA LEU A 262 29.99 -11.94 -19.13
C LEU A 262 28.72 -12.64 -18.65
N ARG A 263 27.58 -11.94 -18.69
CA ARG A 263 26.27 -12.53 -18.42
C ARG A 263 25.96 -13.68 -19.37
N GLY A 264 25.99 -13.44 -20.67
CA GLY A 264 25.60 -14.42 -21.69
C GLY A 264 26.61 -15.55 -21.98
N ARG A 265 27.87 -15.44 -21.52
CA ARG A 265 28.90 -16.47 -21.79
C ARG A 265 29.26 -17.36 -20.58
N VAL A 266 29.07 -16.87 -19.35
CA VAL A 266 29.56 -17.53 -18.14
C VAL A 266 28.42 -17.87 -17.17
N LEU A 267 27.42 -17.00 -17.03
CA LEU A 267 26.41 -17.10 -15.98
C LEU A 267 25.04 -17.55 -16.50
N GLU A 268 24.63 -17.09 -17.68
CA GLU A 268 23.39 -17.55 -18.28
C GLU A 268 23.63 -18.93 -18.89
N PRO A 269 22.89 -19.97 -18.46
CA PRO A 269 22.93 -21.25 -19.14
C PRO A 269 22.55 -21.01 -20.60
N ARG A 270 23.42 -21.45 -21.53
CA ARG A 270 23.15 -21.48 -22.97
C ARG A 270 21.98 -22.43 -23.23
N HIS A 271 20.77 -21.99 -22.92
CA HIS A 271 19.58 -22.64 -23.40
C HIS A 271 19.59 -22.44 -24.90
N GLY A 272 19.71 -23.56 -25.61
CA GLY A 272 19.56 -23.62 -27.05
C GLY A 272 18.30 -22.88 -27.45
N HIS A 273 18.40 -22.17 -28.58
CA HIS A 273 17.26 -21.73 -29.34
C HIS A 273 16.14 -22.77 -29.29
N ASP A 274 15.02 -22.43 -28.66
CA ASP A 274 13.74 -22.45 -29.37
C ASP A 274 12.70 -21.59 -28.64
N ALA A 275 11.96 -20.84 -29.47
CA ALA A 275 10.83 -19.98 -29.16
C ALA A 275 11.10 -18.75 -28.28
N LEU A 276 11.62 -17.68 -28.90
CA LEU A 276 10.91 -16.39 -29.06
C LEU A 276 11.89 -15.36 -29.69
N SER A 277 11.51 -14.84 -30.86
CA SER A 277 12.38 -14.00 -31.69
C SER A 277 12.82 -12.69 -31.00
N PRO A 278 14.00 -12.12 -31.33
CA PRO A 278 14.57 -10.93 -30.69
C PRO A 278 13.70 -9.66 -30.72
N ARG A 279 12.65 -9.62 -31.56
CA ARG A 279 11.70 -8.49 -31.62
C ARG A 279 10.80 -8.40 -30.38
N ALA A 280 10.59 -9.49 -29.65
CA ALA A 280 9.78 -9.47 -28.41
C ALA A 280 10.52 -8.81 -27.22
N ARG A 281 11.86 -8.82 -27.22
CA ARG A 281 12.67 -8.30 -26.10
C ARG A 281 12.87 -6.79 -26.08
N ILE A 282 12.66 -6.10 -27.21
CA ILE A 282 12.81 -4.64 -27.28
C ILE A 282 11.50 -3.90 -26.89
N GLN A 283 10.36 -4.60 -26.85
CA GLN A 283 9.09 -4.03 -26.38
C GLN A 283 8.88 -4.15 -24.85
N ALA A 284 9.58 -5.06 -24.18
CA ALA A 284 9.55 -5.19 -22.71
C ALA A 284 10.48 -4.18 -21.98
N GLY A 285 11.37 -3.50 -22.71
CA GLY A 285 12.22 -2.41 -22.23
C GLY A 285 11.75 -1.05 -22.75
N GLY A 286 10.45 -0.79 -22.69
CA GLY A 286 9.86 0.46 -23.14
C GLY A 286 10.16 1.60 -22.17
N ARG A 287 11.04 2.51 -22.58
CA ARG A 287 11.05 3.89 -22.08
C ARG A 287 9.60 4.39 -22.02
N VAL A 288 9.10 4.65 -20.82
CA VAL A 288 7.87 5.43 -20.64
C VAL A 288 8.20 6.86 -21.07
N ARG A 289 8.08 7.14 -22.37
CA ARG A 289 7.85 8.50 -22.83
C ARG A 289 6.39 8.81 -22.52
N ALA A 290 6.18 9.64 -21.51
CA ALA A 290 4.91 10.32 -21.32
C ALA A 290 4.47 10.96 -22.65
N PRO A 291 3.19 10.85 -23.07
CA PRO A 291 2.70 11.70 -24.14
C PRO A 291 2.63 13.13 -23.61
N LEU A 292 3.60 13.95 -24.01
CA LEU A 292 3.46 15.39 -24.05
C LEU A 292 2.26 15.71 -24.95
N ALA A 293 1.17 16.18 -24.37
CA ALA A 293 0.06 16.75 -25.10
C ALA A 293 0.51 18.08 -25.75
N THR A 294 1.16 18.01 -26.91
CA THR A 294 1.37 19.16 -27.78
C THR A 294 0.11 19.37 -28.60
N SER A 295 -0.74 20.29 -28.15
CA SER A 295 -1.76 20.93 -28.97
C SER A 295 -1.08 21.78 -30.05
N HIS A 296 -0.91 21.25 -31.25
CA HIS A 296 -0.73 22.05 -32.46
C HIS A 296 -2.07 22.19 -33.17
N ALA A 297 -2.73 23.32 -32.93
CA ALA A 297 -3.65 23.90 -33.88
C ALA A 297 -2.84 24.44 -35.07
N ARG A 298 -3.23 24.07 -36.29
CA ARG A 298 -2.99 24.89 -37.48
C ARG A 298 -4.28 25.01 -38.29
N PRO A 299 -4.43 26.12 -39.02
CA PRO A 299 -5.73 26.70 -39.33
C PRO A 299 -6.23 26.31 -40.72
N SER A 300 -7.55 26.25 -40.84
CA SER A 300 -8.34 26.62 -42.02
C SER A 300 -9.77 26.87 -41.57
#